data_AF-A0A655PAK2-F1
#
_entry.id   AF-A0A655PAK2-F1
#
_cell.length_a   1.000
_cell.length_b   1.000
_cell.length_c   1.000
_cell.angle_alpha   90.00
_cell.angle_beta   90.00
_cell.angle_gamma   90.00
#
_symmetry.space_group_name_H-M   'P 1'
#
loop_
_entity.id
_entity.type
_entity.pdbx_description
1 polymer ?
#
loop_
_entity_poly.entity_id
_entity_poly.type
_entity_poly.pdbx_seq_one_letter_code
_entity_poly.pdbx_strand_id
1 'polypeptide(L)' 'MNNQLLRAVLADQEAWEWATFEEEVGSPVAFAEPNMVLA' A
#
# COMPACT_ATOMS: atom_id res chain seq x y z
N MET A 1 15.43 1.89 13.19
CA MET A 1 14.13 2.58 13.33
C MET A 1 13.09 2.11 12.32
N ASN A 2 13.33 2.18 11.00
CA ASN A 2 12.31 1.80 9.98
C ASN A 2 11.69 0.41 10.21
N ASN A 3 12.51 -0.60 10.51
CA ASN A 3 12.01 -1.95 10.76
C ASN A 3 11.22 -2.07 12.08
N GLN A 4 11.53 -1.26 13.09
CA GLN A 4 10.79 -1.26 14.36
C GLN A 4 9.40 -0.65 14.17
N LEU A 5 9.30 0.44 13.40
CA LEU A 5 8.02 1.04 13.03
C LEU A 5 7.13 0.05 12.26
N LEU A 6 7.68 -0.61 11.23
CA LEU A 6 6.92 -1.59 10.45
C LEU A 6 6.40 -2.74 11.33
N ARG A 7 7.25 -3.28 12.22
CA ARG A 7 6.82 -4.34 13.15
C ARG A 7 5.75 -3.87 14.12
N ALA A 8 5.81 -2.63 14.60
CA ALA A 8 4.80 -2.08 15.50
C ALA A 8 3.43 -1.97 14.80
N VAL A 9 3.40 -1.45 13.56
CA VAL A 9 2.15 -1.35 12.78
C VAL A 9 1.57 -2.73 12.48
N LEU A 10 2.40 -3.68 12.04
CA LEU A 10 1.93 -5.03 11.71
C LEU A 10 1.46 -5.84 12.95
N ALA A 11 1.93 -5.50 14.15
CA ALA A 11 1.52 -6.16 15.38
C ALA A 11 0.14 -5.69 15.89
N ASP A 12 -0.29 -4.49 15.50
CA ASP A 12 -1.60 -3.93 15.85
C ASP A 12 -2.60 -4.17 14.71
N GLN A 13 -3.34 -5.29 14.79
CA GLN A 13 -4.23 -5.74 13.71
C GLN A 13 -5.42 -4.82 13.45
N GLU A 14 -5.79 -3.97 14.41
CA GLU A 14 -6.87 -2.99 14.26
C GLU A 14 -6.38 -1.69 13.58
N ALA A 15 -5.06 -1.50 13.48
CA ALA A 15 -4.47 -0.30 12.87
C ALA A 15 -4.40 -0.36 11.33
N TRP A 16 -4.69 -1.52 10.71
CA TRP A 16 -4.62 -1.69 9.26
C TRP A 16 -5.55 -2.79 8.74
N GLU A 17 -5.83 -2.75 7.44
CA GLU A 17 -6.61 -3.77 6.74
C GLU A 17 -6.02 -4.07 5.36
N TRP A 18 -6.33 -5.26 4.84
CA TRP A 18 -6.12 -5.56 3.43
C TRP A 18 -7.27 -4.99 2.62
N ALA A 19 -6.95 -4.20 1.60
CA ALA A 19 -7.92 -3.67 0.65
C ALA A 19 -7.57 -4.13 -0.77
N THR A 20 -8.61 -4.47 -1.53
CA THR A 20 -8.53 -4.72 -2.97
C THR A 20 -9.52 -3.81 -3.68
N PHE A 21 -9.14 -3.27 -4.82
CA PHE A 21 -10.00 -2.44 -5.66
C PHE A 21 -10.27 -3.21 -6.94
N GLU A 22 -11.54 -3.50 -7.22
CA GLU A 22 -11.95 -4.26 -8.41
C GLU A 22 -11.71 -3.46 -9.69
N GLU A 23 -11.88 -2.14 -9.61
CA GLU A 23 -11.66 -1.21 -10.69
C GLU A 23 -10.54 -0.24 -10.31
N GLU A 24 -9.70 0.15 -11.28
CA GLU A 24 -8.60 1.09 -11.04
C GLU A 24 -9.08 2.45 -10.52
N VAL A 25 -10.23 2.93 -11.00
CA VAL A 25 -10.86 4.19 -10.55
C VAL A 25 -11.29 4.10 -9.07
N GLY A 26 -11.49 2.90 -8.54
CA GLY A 26 -11.84 2.67 -7.13
C GLY A 26 -10.66 2.86 -6.17
N SER A 27 -9.41 2.76 -6.65
CA SER A 27 -8.22 2.98 -5.83
C SER A 27 -7.95 4.48 -5.64
N PRO A 28 -7.72 4.96 -4.40
CA PRO A 28 -7.33 6.35 -4.17
C PRO A 28 -5.90 6.64 -4.69
N VAL A 29 -5.14 5.61 -5.07
CA VAL A 29 -3.78 5.71 -5.59
C VAL A 29 -3.69 5.02 -6.95
N ALA A 30 -3.17 5.72 -7.94
CA ALA A 30 -2.77 5.14 -9.21
C ALA A 30 -1.33 4.59 -9.10
N PHE A 31 -1.15 3.30 -9.35
CA PHE A 31 0.17 2.69 -9.42
C PHE A 31 0.75 2.87 -10.82
N ALA A 32 2.07 3.00 -10.93
CA ALA A 32 2.72 3.05 -12.22
C ALA A 32 2.55 1.72 -12.96
N GLU A 33 2.21 1.81 -14.25
CA GLU A 33 2.21 0.67 -15.17
C GLU A 33 3.57 -0.04 -15.13
N PRO A 34 3.61 -1.38 -15.13
CA PRO A 34 4.87 -2.11 -15.23
C PRO A 34 5.55 -1.68 -16.54
N ASN A 35 6.77 -1.12 -16.45
CA ASN A 35 7.59 -0.53 -17.53
C ASN A 35 7.42 0.98 -17.79
N MET A 36 6.62 1.69 -16.99
CA MET A 36 6.62 3.15 -17.04
C MET A 36 7.93 3.70 -16.45
N VAL A 37 8.84 4.17 -17.30
CA VAL A 37 10.05 4.89 -16.86
C VAL A 37 9.74 6.37 -16.81
N LEU A 38 9.72 6.94 -15.61
CA LEU A 38 9.69 8.39 -15.41
C LEU A 38 11.12 8.91 -15.62
N ALA A 39 11.34 9.62 -16.74
CA ALA A 39 12.60 10.29 -17.06
C ALA A 39 12.71 11.64 -16.36
#